data_AF-A0A8S1PS08-F1
#
_entry.id   AF-A0A8S1PS08-F1
#
_cell.length_a   1.000
_cell.length_b   1.000
_cell.length_c   1.000
_cell.angle_alpha   90.00
_cell.angle_beta   90.00
_cell.angle_gamma   90.00
#
_symmetry.space_group_name_H-M   'P 1'
#
loop_
_entity.id
_entity.type
_entity.pdbx_description
1 polymer ?
#
loop_
_entity_poly.entity_id
_entity_poly.type
_entity_poly.pdbx_seq_one_letter_code
_entity_poly.pdbx_strand_id
1 'polypeptide(L)'
;MLYCQNSINQKDLKLRLKKLMLLEEKRQLERVYLNEKIGLTNYHIQVIDEIDRKIYQIENDIQQLFKVQPFKKSTSMKEIQMISFEECRGDHKSFEIHSEQDERQQQQIYEKEENIKDFKKSENDNSDDESKIVQTKKIQSFIFLLMILTLENKNNNKMKQTKRNYHTLLLSSMCFINTNIIALFYPFSAFLYGLLENPVPSKRYWNFLLIYAIIIISLKFIYKMTIFCDSPPYTFIGFAQEEACEPRVTTQQVKITRIDYVIGIRKYQGAETFMNAIWIEFLLFIALLIQRYLLQTQGIWDYMKISLDQYFIHNTNNNKQMMIFKVKIYKTLVLKNLYKKVMIFQKIIKYKNNKKNNKLL
;
A
#
# COMPACT_ATOMS: atom_id res chain seq x y z
N MET A 1 47.55 6.15 8.13
CA MET A 1 46.20 6.62 8.51
C MET A 1 45.98 8.00 7.91
N LEU A 2 45.27 8.09 6.78
CA LEU A 2 44.84 9.34 6.17
C LEU A 2 43.33 9.45 6.37
N TYR A 3 42.91 10.27 7.33
CA TYR A 3 41.50 10.62 7.51
C TYR A 3 41.10 11.54 6.35
N CYS A 4 40.28 11.03 5.41
CA CYS A 4 39.54 11.89 4.49
C CYS A 4 38.42 12.61 5.27
N GLN A 5 38.76 13.72 5.93
CA GLN A 5 37.80 14.72 6.34
C GLN A 5 37.25 15.42 5.08
N ASN A 6 36.19 14.85 4.49
CA ASN A 6 35.27 15.63 3.66
C ASN A 6 34.44 16.51 4.59
N SER A 7 35.06 17.54 5.17
CA SER A 7 34.33 18.62 5.82
C SER A 7 33.60 19.40 4.73
N ILE A 8 32.34 19.03 4.51
CA ILE A 8 31.43 19.84 3.70
C ILE A 8 31.47 21.23 4.31
N ASN A 9 31.92 22.20 3.51
CA ASN A 9 32.08 23.58 3.95
C ASN A 9 30.74 24.06 4.51
N GLN A 10 30.67 24.27 5.83
CA GLN A 10 29.45 24.65 6.55
C GLN A 10 28.80 25.91 5.95
N LYS A 11 29.61 26.77 5.30
CA LYS A 11 29.18 27.95 4.56
C LYS A 11 28.40 27.61 3.28
N ASP A 12 28.83 26.60 2.51
CA ASP A 12 28.11 26.13 1.31
C ASP A 12 26.75 25.53 1.71
N LEU A 13 26.73 24.70 2.75
CA LEU A 13 25.49 24.11 3.26
C LEU A 13 24.48 25.18 3.69
N LYS A 14 24.95 26.22 4.39
CA LYS A 14 24.11 27.35 4.84
C LYS A 14 23.54 28.14 3.67
N LEU A 15 24.32 28.37 2.61
CA LEU A 15 23.86 29.09 1.41
C LEU A 15 22.84 28.28 0.61
N ARG A 16 23.07 26.97 0.43
CA ARG A 16 22.11 26.07 -0.24
C ARG A 16 20.80 25.99 0.53
N LEU A 17 20.86 25.93 1.87
CA LEU A 17 19.67 25.94 2.70
C LEU A 17 18.90 27.26 2.56
N LYS A 18 19.61 28.40 2.54
CA LYS A 18 19.00 29.73 2.32
C LYS A 18 18.30 29.82 0.96
N LYS A 19 18.91 29.29 -0.11
CA LYS A 19 18.31 29.20 -1.45
C LYS A 19 17.01 28.37 -1.43
N LEU A 20 17.02 27.23 -0.76
CA LEU A 20 15.84 26.36 -0.67
C LEU A 20 14.67 27.00 0.09
N MET A 21 14.96 27.76 1.16
CA MET A 21 13.91 28.49 1.90
C MET A 21 13.23 29.55 1.03
N LEU A 22 14.01 30.36 0.30
CA LEU A 22 13.45 31.39 -0.61
C LEU A 22 12.64 30.76 -1.76
N LEU A 23 13.09 29.62 -2.30
CA LEU A 23 12.34 28.88 -3.32
C LEU A 23 11.03 28.28 -2.81
N GLU A 24 10.94 27.95 -1.52
CA GLU A 24 9.69 27.51 -0.92
C GLU A 24 8.75 28.69 -0.67
N GLU A 25 9.26 29.81 -0.18
CA GLU A 25 8.50 31.06 0.01
C GLU A 25 7.88 31.56 -1.31
N LYS A 26 8.66 31.60 -2.39
CA LYS A 26 8.15 31.91 -3.75
C LYS A 26 7.00 30.97 -4.15
N ARG A 27 7.15 29.66 -3.92
CA ARG A 27 6.12 28.66 -4.26
C ARG A 27 4.87 28.73 -3.39
N GLN A 28 4.95 29.28 -2.19
CA GLN A 28 3.76 29.53 -1.36
C GLN A 28 3.00 30.75 -1.88
N LEU A 29 3.72 31.84 -2.18
CA LEU A 29 3.14 33.04 -2.80
C LEU A 29 2.43 32.69 -4.11
N GLU A 30 3.11 32.01 -5.04
CA GLU A 30 2.52 31.60 -6.32
C GLU A 30 1.25 30.74 -6.14
N ARG A 31 1.22 29.86 -5.14
CA ARG A 31 0.04 29.01 -4.88
C ARG A 31 -1.14 29.79 -4.34
N VAL A 32 -0.92 30.76 -3.47
CA VAL A 32 -1.98 31.63 -2.96
C VAL A 32 -2.60 32.42 -4.12
N TYR A 33 -1.77 33.04 -4.97
CA TYR A 33 -2.26 33.85 -6.08
C TYR A 33 -2.91 33.04 -7.21
N LEU A 34 -2.37 31.86 -7.55
CA LEU A 34 -2.93 31.02 -8.62
C LEU A 34 -4.26 30.36 -8.23
N ASN A 35 -4.44 30.01 -6.94
CA ASN A 35 -5.65 29.30 -6.50
C ASN A 35 -6.82 30.24 -6.20
N GLU A 36 -6.58 31.45 -5.70
CA GLU A 36 -7.68 32.33 -5.26
C GLU A 36 -8.32 33.15 -6.39
N LYS A 37 -7.83 33.04 -7.64
CA LYS A 37 -8.23 33.92 -8.77
C LYS A 37 -8.09 35.42 -8.43
N ILE A 38 -7.33 35.76 -7.40
CA ILE A 38 -7.03 37.15 -7.07
C ILE A 38 -6.01 37.59 -8.10
N GLY A 39 -6.40 38.53 -8.96
CA GLY A 39 -5.48 39.09 -9.95
C GLY A 39 -4.19 39.55 -9.28
N LEU A 40 -3.04 39.20 -9.87
CA LEU A 40 -1.75 39.68 -9.37
C LEU A 40 -1.75 41.22 -9.42
N THR A 41 -1.85 41.87 -8.27
CA THR A 41 -1.59 43.31 -8.15
C THR A 41 -0.09 43.59 -8.36
N ASN A 42 0.24 44.82 -8.77
CA ASN A 42 1.63 45.26 -8.99
C ASN A 42 2.53 45.04 -7.76
N TYR A 43 1.95 45.10 -6.55
CA TYR A 43 2.67 44.81 -5.31
C TYR A 43 3.19 43.37 -5.26
N HIS A 44 2.38 42.39 -5.66
CA HIS A 44 2.77 40.97 -5.64
C HIS A 44 3.86 40.64 -6.65
N ILE A 45 3.80 41.27 -7.83
CA ILE A 45 4.85 41.17 -8.85
C ILE A 45 6.18 41.68 -8.27
N GLN A 46 6.15 42.84 -7.60
CA GLN A 46 7.34 43.42 -6.98
C GLN A 46 7.96 42.52 -5.89
N VAL A 47 7.13 41.86 -5.07
CA VAL A 47 7.61 40.90 -4.05
C VAL A 47 8.26 39.68 -4.69
N ILE A 48 7.66 39.12 -5.75
CA ILE A 48 8.23 37.98 -6.48
C ILE A 48 9.59 38.37 -7.11
N ASP A 49 9.67 39.55 -7.73
CA ASP A 49 10.90 40.09 -8.31
C ASP A 49 12.01 40.32 -7.26
N GLU A 50 11.64 40.70 -6.04
CA GLU A 50 12.60 40.84 -4.94
C GLU A 50 13.15 39.48 -4.48
N ILE A 51 12.28 38.47 -4.38
CA ILE A 51 12.70 37.09 -4.04
C ILE A 51 13.64 36.54 -5.12
N ASP A 52 13.33 36.77 -6.41
CA ASP A 52 14.18 36.32 -7.52
C ASP A 52 15.55 36.99 -7.51
N ARG A 53 15.62 38.28 -7.20
CA ARG A 53 16.90 38.98 -6.99
C ARG A 53 17.72 38.37 -5.85
N LYS A 54 17.09 38.02 -4.72
CA LYS A 54 17.76 37.37 -3.58
C LYS A 54 18.27 35.97 -3.94
N ILE A 55 17.50 35.19 -4.71
CA ILE A 55 17.92 33.87 -5.20
C ILE A 55 19.14 34.00 -6.11
N TYR A 56 19.12 34.95 -7.05
CA TYR A 56 20.22 35.20 -7.97
C TYR A 56 21.51 35.61 -7.23
N GLN A 57 21.40 36.47 -6.21
CA GLN A 57 22.55 36.87 -5.40
C GLN A 57 23.18 35.69 -4.66
N ILE A 58 22.37 34.81 -4.05
CA ILE A 58 22.87 33.60 -3.38
C ILE A 58 23.56 32.66 -4.38
N GLU A 59 23.05 32.56 -5.60
CA GLU A 59 23.65 31.73 -6.64
C GLU A 59 25.03 32.25 -7.06
N ASN A 60 25.19 33.56 -7.19
CA ASN A 60 26.48 34.19 -7.40
C ASN A 60 27.45 33.96 -6.23
N ASP A 61 26.98 34.07 -4.98
CA ASP A 61 27.80 33.80 -3.80
C ASP A 61 28.30 32.35 -3.78
N ILE A 62 27.44 31.39 -4.13
CA ILE A 62 27.81 29.98 -4.27
C ILE A 62 28.87 29.83 -5.37
N GLN A 63 28.68 30.42 -6.55
CA GLN A 63 29.66 30.34 -7.64
C GLN A 63 31.02 30.95 -7.26
N GLN A 64 31.04 32.06 -6.52
CA GLN A 64 32.28 32.67 -6.02
C GLN A 64 33.01 31.76 -5.03
N LEU A 65 32.31 31.05 -4.15
CA LEU A 65 32.92 30.08 -3.24
C LEU A 65 33.63 28.94 -3.99
N PHE A 66 33.10 28.54 -5.15
CA PHE A 66 33.70 27.50 -5.99
C PHE A 66 34.82 28.00 -6.90
N LYS A 67 34.82 29.28 -7.30
CA LYS A 67 35.91 29.87 -8.10
C LYS A 67 37.22 30.03 -7.32
N VAL A 68 37.16 30.09 -5.99
CA VAL A 68 38.34 30.37 -5.13
C VAL A 68 39.13 29.12 -4.74
N GLN A 69 38.70 27.91 -5.11
CA GLN A 69 39.53 26.71 -4.92
C GLN A 69 40.23 26.31 -6.22
N PRO A 70 41.47 26.76 -6.49
CA PRO A 70 42.30 26.08 -7.46
C PRO A 70 42.53 24.66 -6.93
N PHE A 71 42.04 23.66 -7.66
CA PHE A 71 42.45 22.28 -7.46
C PHE A 71 43.98 22.23 -7.55
N LYS A 72 44.67 22.11 -6.41
CA LYS A 72 46.05 21.63 -6.40
C LYS A 72 46.00 20.23 -7.03
N LYS A 73 46.45 20.11 -8.28
CA LYS A 73 46.66 18.82 -8.96
C LYS A 73 47.54 17.96 -8.06
N SER A 74 46.94 17.03 -7.31
CA SER A 74 47.68 15.98 -6.63
C SER A 74 48.05 14.93 -7.65
N THR A 75 49.31 14.95 -8.08
CA THR A 75 49.96 13.84 -8.78
C THR A 75 50.01 12.61 -7.86
N SER A 76 49.19 11.62 -8.16
CA SER A 76 49.50 10.19 -8.27
C SER A 76 48.27 9.36 -7.88
N MET A 77 47.58 8.89 -8.91
CA MET A 77 46.63 7.79 -8.81
C MET A 77 47.44 6.49 -8.80
N LYS A 78 47.61 5.85 -7.64
CA LYS A 78 47.76 4.40 -7.56
C LYS A 78 47.05 3.88 -6.31
N GLU A 79 46.22 2.88 -6.58
CA GLU A 79 45.54 1.97 -5.64
C GLU A 79 44.53 2.55 -4.66
N ILE A 80 43.25 2.36 -5.01
CA ILE A 80 42.15 2.29 -4.02
C ILE A 80 41.42 0.98 -4.27
N GLN A 81 41.67 -0.02 -3.42
CA GLN A 81 40.83 -1.19 -3.26
C GLN A 81 39.55 -0.81 -2.49
N MET A 82 38.40 -1.36 -2.92
CA MET A 82 37.13 -1.17 -2.23
C MET A 82 37.10 -1.99 -0.92
N ILE A 83 36.82 -1.33 0.20
CA ILE A 83 36.57 -1.97 1.50
C ILE A 83 35.07 -1.91 1.79
N SER A 84 34.52 -3.05 2.21
CA SER A 84 33.12 -3.24 2.60
C SER A 84 32.75 -2.52 3.89
N PHE A 85 31.51 -2.03 3.94
CA PHE A 85 30.94 -1.32 5.08
C PHE A 85 30.32 -2.34 6.06
N GLU A 86 30.91 -2.51 7.24
CA GLU A 86 30.37 -3.34 8.32
C GLU A 86 30.14 -2.51 9.60
N GLU A 87 28.87 -2.50 9.99
CA GLU A 87 28.27 -2.42 11.34
C GLU A 87 28.94 -1.59 12.46
N CYS A 88 28.33 -0.44 12.80
CA CYS A 88 28.45 0.17 14.13
C CYS A 88 27.15 -0.07 14.92
N ARG A 89 27.21 -0.96 15.93
CA ARG A 89 26.18 -1.11 16.97
C ARG A 89 26.65 -0.38 18.23
N GLY A 90 25.81 0.53 18.73
CA GLY A 90 25.97 1.17 20.04
C GLY A 90 24.94 0.63 21.01
N ASP A 91 25.39 0.26 22.21
CA ASP A 91 24.59 -0.32 23.29
C ASP A 91 23.72 0.73 23.99
N HIS A 92 22.44 0.40 24.20
CA HIS A 92 21.53 1.15 25.07
C HIS A 92 21.03 0.26 26.21
N LYS A 93 21.30 0.71 27.44
CA LYS A 93 20.82 0.15 28.71
C LYS A 93 19.30 0.32 28.85
N SER A 94 18.63 -0.74 29.29
CA SER A 94 17.21 -0.77 29.62
C SER A 94 16.97 -0.48 31.12
N PHE A 95 15.93 0.31 31.40
CA PHE A 95 15.36 0.52 32.73
C PHE A 95 14.20 -0.46 32.96
N GLU A 96 14.19 -1.13 34.12
CA GLU A 96 13.05 -1.88 34.66
C GLU A 96 12.12 -0.95 35.44
N ILE A 97 10.81 -1.12 35.23
CA ILE A 97 9.76 -0.60 36.11
C ILE A 97 8.81 -1.78 36.40
N HIS A 98 8.73 -2.17 37.66
CA HIS A 98 7.71 -3.07 38.21
C HIS A 98 6.36 -2.34 38.27
N SER A 99 5.27 -3.03 37.92
CA SER A 99 3.94 -2.63 38.36
C SER A 99 3.09 -3.86 38.70
N GLU A 100 2.62 -3.82 39.94
CA GLU A 100 1.84 -4.75 40.73
C GLU A 100 0.35 -4.55 40.41
N GLN A 101 -0.28 -5.46 39.65
CA GLN A 101 -1.73 -5.39 39.38
C GLN A 101 -2.37 -6.72 38.92
N ASP A 102 -2.00 -7.86 39.51
CA ASP A 102 -2.35 -9.19 38.97
C ASP A 102 -3.35 -10.04 39.79
N GLU A 103 -3.96 -9.55 40.87
CA GLU A 103 -4.80 -10.43 41.71
C GLU A 103 -6.32 -10.37 41.45
N ARG A 104 -6.83 -9.49 40.58
CA ARG A 104 -8.30 -9.37 40.34
C ARG A 104 -8.82 -9.98 39.04
N GLN A 105 -7.96 -10.54 38.18
CA GLN A 105 -8.39 -11.16 36.90
C GLN A 105 -8.49 -12.69 36.92
N GLN A 106 -8.04 -13.36 37.99
CA GLN A 106 -8.01 -14.83 38.04
C GLN A 106 -9.37 -15.48 38.37
N GLN A 107 -10.30 -14.76 39.00
CA GLN A 107 -11.60 -15.35 39.39
C GLN A 107 -12.64 -15.42 38.24
N GLN A 108 -12.50 -14.63 37.17
CA GLN A 108 -13.44 -14.67 36.02
C GLN A 108 -13.07 -15.72 34.96
N ILE A 109 -11.94 -16.39 35.10
CA ILE A 109 -11.46 -17.40 34.14
C ILE A 109 -11.99 -18.79 34.50
N TYR A 110 -12.25 -19.06 35.79
CA TYR A 110 -12.69 -20.38 36.25
C TYR A 110 -14.12 -20.74 35.85
N GLU A 111 -15.07 -19.78 35.77
CA GLU A 111 -16.45 -20.06 35.32
C GLU A 111 -16.57 -20.31 33.80
N LYS A 112 -15.52 -20.02 33.02
CA LYS A 112 -15.56 -20.15 31.55
C LYS A 112 -15.05 -21.49 31.02
N GLU A 113 -14.36 -22.27 31.86
CA GLU A 113 -13.76 -23.55 31.46
C GLU A 113 -14.69 -24.75 31.67
N GLU A 114 -15.72 -24.64 32.50
CA GLU A 114 -16.69 -25.73 32.70
C GLU A 114 -17.62 -25.90 31.48
N ASN A 115 -18.00 -24.82 30.80
CA ASN A 115 -18.88 -24.86 29.62
C ASN A 115 -18.23 -25.42 28.33
N ILE A 116 -16.91 -25.66 28.30
CA ILE A 116 -16.19 -26.09 27.09
C ILE A 116 -16.06 -27.62 27.02
N LYS A 117 -16.23 -28.34 28.14
CA LYS A 117 -16.06 -29.80 28.17
C LYS A 117 -17.26 -30.55 27.59
N ASP A 118 -18.46 -29.98 27.66
CA ASP A 118 -19.67 -30.65 27.15
C ASP A 118 -19.83 -30.56 25.63
N PHE A 119 -19.11 -29.65 24.97
CA PHE A 119 -19.23 -29.45 23.52
C PHE A 119 -18.33 -30.36 22.66
N LYS A 120 -17.36 -31.08 23.26
CA LYS A 120 -16.36 -31.87 22.51
C LYS A 120 -16.78 -33.30 22.17
N LYS A 121 -17.98 -33.75 22.55
CA LYS A 121 -18.41 -35.14 22.35
C LYS A 121 -19.20 -35.40 21.07
N SER A 122 -19.40 -34.39 20.20
CA SER A 122 -20.23 -34.52 18.98
C SER A 122 -19.49 -34.37 17.63
N GLU A 123 -18.15 -34.29 17.60
CA GLU A 123 -17.41 -33.83 16.41
C GLU A 123 -16.54 -34.89 15.69
N ASN A 124 -16.84 -36.19 15.84
CA ASN A 124 -15.95 -37.27 15.36
C ASN A 124 -16.22 -37.82 13.94
N ASP A 125 -17.16 -37.28 13.15
CA ASP A 125 -17.53 -37.88 11.85
C ASP A 125 -17.26 -37.02 10.58
N ASN A 126 -16.47 -35.93 10.64
CA ASN A 126 -16.26 -35.03 9.48
C ASN A 126 -14.77 -34.83 9.07
N SER A 127 -14.05 -35.92 8.73
CA SER A 127 -12.61 -35.87 8.39
C SER A 127 -12.28 -35.32 7.00
N ASP A 128 -13.23 -35.24 6.06
CA ASP A 128 -12.93 -34.84 4.68
C ASP A 128 -12.89 -33.31 4.44
N ASP A 129 -13.58 -32.53 5.27
CA ASP A 129 -13.67 -31.07 5.08
C ASP A 129 -12.46 -30.28 5.65
N GLU A 130 -11.69 -30.85 6.59
CA GLU A 130 -10.45 -30.22 7.09
C GLU A 130 -9.39 -30.07 6.00
N SER A 131 -9.33 -31.00 5.04
CA SER A 131 -8.32 -31.02 3.97
C SER A 131 -8.38 -29.80 3.06
N LYS A 132 -9.58 -29.28 2.76
CA LYS A 132 -9.80 -28.09 1.89
C LYS A 132 -9.43 -26.78 2.60
N ILE A 133 -9.65 -26.69 3.91
CA ILE A 133 -9.29 -25.52 4.73
C ILE A 133 -7.77 -25.35 4.82
N VAL A 134 -7.02 -26.46 4.85
CA VAL A 134 -5.54 -26.42 4.88
C VAL A 134 -4.96 -25.98 3.53
N GLN A 135 -5.56 -26.38 2.41
CA GLN A 135 -5.09 -25.95 1.08
C GLN A 135 -5.30 -24.46 0.83
N THR A 136 -6.44 -23.89 1.22
CA THR A 136 -6.72 -22.45 1.05
C THR A 136 -5.75 -21.56 1.81
N LYS A 137 -5.33 -21.96 3.03
CA LYS A 137 -4.30 -21.24 3.80
C LYS A 137 -2.91 -21.24 3.12
N LYS A 138 -2.50 -22.35 2.50
CA LYS A 138 -1.23 -22.42 1.77
C LYS A 138 -1.22 -21.50 0.55
N ILE A 139 -2.32 -21.47 -0.20
CA ILE A 139 -2.48 -20.60 -1.37
C ILE A 139 -2.42 -19.12 -0.97
N GLN A 140 -3.11 -18.72 0.11
CA GLN A 140 -3.06 -17.35 0.64
C GLN A 140 -1.64 -16.90 1.01
N SER A 141 -0.86 -17.77 1.66
CA SER A 141 0.54 -17.48 2.02
C SER A 141 1.42 -17.25 0.79
N PHE A 142 1.26 -18.09 -0.25
CA PHE A 142 2.02 -17.98 -1.50
C PHE A 142 1.74 -16.67 -2.25
N ILE A 143 0.48 -16.24 -2.27
CA ILE A 143 0.06 -14.97 -2.89
C ILE A 143 0.67 -13.78 -2.16
N PHE A 144 0.66 -13.80 -0.82
CA PHE A 144 1.27 -12.75 -0.02
C PHE A 144 2.79 -12.66 -0.28
N LEU A 145 3.45 -13.82 -0.41
CA LEU A 145 4.86 -13.90 -0.80
C LEU A 145 5.10 -13.30 -2.19
N LEU A 146 4.27 -13.63 -3.19
CA LEU A 146 4.33 -13.03 -4.53
C LEU A 146 4.17 -11.50 -4.50
N MET A 147 3.27 -10.99 -3.67
CA MET A 147 3.09 -9.55 -3.48
C MET A 147 4.33 -8.90 -2.84
N ILE A 148 4.97 -9.56 -1.87
CA ILE A 148 6.22 -9.10 -1.26
C ILE A 148 7.38 -9.14 -2.28
N LEU A 149 7.50 -10.22 -3.04
CA LEU A 149 8.56 -10.38 -4.04
C LEU A 149 8.45 -9.33 -5.16
N THR A 150 7.23 -8.98 -5.58
CA THR A 150 7.02 -7.89 -6.54
C THR A 150 7.37 -6.51 -5.96
N LEU A 151 7.18 -6.30 -4.66
CA LEU A 151 7.60 -5.08 -3.96
C LEU A 151 9.13 -4.98 -3.83
N GLU A 152 9.79 -6.10 -3.54
CA GLU A 152 11.23 -6.17 -3.26
C GLU A 152 12.09 -6.08 -4.53
N ASN A 153 11.63 -6.64 -5.65
CA ASN A 153 12.36 -6.63 -6.93
C ASN A 153 12.46 -5.22 -7.58
N LYS A 154 12.00 -4.17 -6.89
CA LYS A 154 12.07 -2.77 -7.34
C LYS A 154 13.49 -2.18 -7.28
N ASN A 155 14.43 -2.77 -6.52
CA ASN A 155 15.77 -2.21 -6.29
C ASN A 155 16.76 -2.35 -7.45
N ASN A 156 16.49 -3.18 -8.46
CA ASN A 156 17.40 -3.34 -9.60
C ASN A 156 17.04 -2.39 -10.74
N ASN A 157 17.97 -1.49 -11.08
CA ASN A 157 17.78 -0.35 -11.99
C ASN A 157 17.80 -0.70 -13.50
N LYS A 158 18.10 -1.95 -13.89
CA LYS A 158 18.29 -2.33 -15.30
C LYS A 158 17.07 -2.88 -16.04
N MET A 159 15.92 -3.12 -15.39
CA MET A 159 14.71 -3.62 -16.08
C MET A 159 13.63 -2.54 -16.16
N LYS A 160 13.50 -1.84 -17.30
CA LYS A 160 12.39 -0.89 -17.56
C LYS A 160 11.25 -1.51 -18.38
N GLN A 161 11.54 -2.42 -19.31
CA GLN A 161 10.51 -3.08 -20.14
C GLN A 161 9.80 -4.22 -19.37
N THR A 162 10.56 -5.04 -18.66
CA THR A 162 10.07 -6.25 -17.98
C THR A 162 9.17 -5.96 -16.77
N LYS A 163 9.31 -4.79 -16.14
CA LYS A 163 8.50 -4.38 -14.97
C LYS A 163 7.00 -4.22 -15.26
N ARG A 164 6.60 -4.05 -16.54
CA ARG A 164 5.18 -3.87 -16.90
C ARG A 164 4.37 -5.16 -16.85
N ASN A 165 4.94 -6.27 -17.29
CA ASN A 165 4.20 -7.54 -17.39
C ASN A 165 3.84 -8.12 -16.01
N TYR A 166 4.62 -7.82 -14.97
CA TYR A 166 4.35 -8.33 -13.62
C TYR A 166 3.05 -7.77 -13.01
N HIS A 167 2.66 -6.54 -13.33
CA HIS A 167 1.45 -5.95 -12.75
C HIS A 167 0.17 -6.58 -13.31
N THR A 168 0.14 -6.80 -14.63
CA THR A 168 -0.97 -7.52 -15.28
C THR A 168 -1.04 -8.97 -14.82
N LEU A 169 0.13 -9.61 -14.66
CA LEU A 169 0.24 -10.99 -14.19
C LEU A 169 -0.21 -11.14 -12.73
N LEU A 170 0.12 -10.19 -11.86
CA LEU A 170 -0.34 -10.18 -10.47
C LEU A 170 -1.86 -10.00 -10.39
N LEU A 171 -2.45 -9.10 -11.17
CA LEU A 171 -3.92 -8.97 -11.25
C LEU A 171 -4.56 -10.28 -11.72
N SER A 172 -4.01 -10.91 -12.75
CA SER A 172 -4.53 -12.19 -13.27
C SER A 172 -4.44 -13.31 -12.22
N SER A 173 -3.34 -13.40 -11.47
CA SER A 173 -3.14 -14.45 -10.46
C SER A 173 -4.16 -14.41 -9.33
N MET A 174 -4.60 -13.21 -8.92
CA MET A 174 -5.59 -13.04 -7.85
C MET A 174 -6.98 -13.53 -8.26
N CYS A 175 -7.26 -13.58 -9.56
CA CYS A 175 -8.56 -13.94 -10.09
C CYS A 175 -8.76 -15.46 -10.14
N PHE A 176 -7.69 -16.24 -10.26
CA PHE A 176 -7.79 -17.71 -10.29
C PHE A 176 -8.21 -18.33 -8.95
N ILE A 177 -8.10 -17.60 -7.84
CA ILE A 177 -8.51 -18.11 -6.52
C ILE A 177 -10.03 -18.03 -6.34
N ASN A 178 -10.69 -17.06 -6.99
CA ASN A 178 -12.13 -16.85 -6.86
C ASN A 178 -12.84 -17.18 -8.18
N THR A 179 -13.59 -18.27 -8.21
CA THR A 179 -14.35 -18.74 -9.39
C THR A 179 -15.68 -17.99 -9.60
N ASN A 180 -15.84 -16.82 -9.00
CA ASN A 180 -17.08 -16.03 -9.08
C ASN A 180 -17.13 -15.23 -10.39
N ILE A 181 -18.30 -15.13 -11.02
CA ILE A 181 -18.49 -14.31 -12.24
C ILE A 181 -18.06 -12.85 -12.00
N ILE A 182 -18.37 -12.29 -10.83
CA ILE A 182 -17.97 -10.92 -10.46
C ILE A 182 -16.44 -10.75 -10.46
N ALA A 183 -15.70 -11.79 -10.04
CA ALA A 183 -14.24 -11.79 -10.03
C ALA A 183 -13.66 -11.96 -11.43
N LEU A 184 -14.38 -12.63 -12.34
CA LEU A 184 -14.00 -12.80 -13.75
C LEU A 184 -14.00 -11.48 -14.53
N PHE A 185 -14.71 -10.47 -14.05
CA PHE A 185 -14.70 -9.13 -14.65
C PHE A 185 -13.30 -8.49 -14.64
N TYR A 186 -12.52 -8.64 -13.57
CA TYR A 186 -11.17 -8.03 -13.46
C TYR A 186 -10.17 -8.51 -14.52
N PRO A 187 -9.97 -9.83 -14.75
CA PRO A 187 -9.05 -10.30 -15.78
C PRO A 187 -9.60 -10.00 -17.17
N PHE A 188 -10.92 -10.05 -17.36
CA PHE A 188 -11.54 -9.72 -18.64
C PHE A 188 -11.36 -8.25 -19.01
N SER A 189 -11.58 -7.32 -18.07
CA SER A 189 -11.32 -5.90 -18.28
C SER A 189 -9.83 -5.62 -18.50
N ALA A 190 -8.94 -6.33 -17.77
CA ALA A 190 -7.49 -6.20 -17.95
C ALA A 190 -7.03 -6.72 -19.32
N PHE A 191 -7.65 -7.77 -19.83
CA PHE A 191 -7.34 -8.31 -21.16
C PHE A 191 -7.91 -7.41 -22.27
N LEU A 192 -9.20 -7.06 -22.21
CA LEU A 192 -9.84 -6.25 -23.24
C LEU A 192 -9.40 -4.80 -23.29
N TYR A 193 -9.16 -4.19 -22.13
CA TYR A 193 -8.82 -2.77 -22.07
C TYR A 193 -7.33 -2.58 -21.77
N GLY A 194 -6.82 -3.32 -20.78
CA GLY A 194 -5.45 -3.18 -20.32
C GLY A 194 -4.39 -3.63 -21.33
N LEU A 195 -4.65 -4.65 -22.17
CA LEU A 195 -3.72 -5.06 -23.22
C LEU A 195 -3.87 -4.23 -24.51
N LEU A 196 -5.07 -3.71 -24.78
CA LEU A 196 -5.30 -2.90 -25.99
C LEU A 196 -4.71 -1.49 -25.86
N GLU A 197 -4.72 -0.88 -24.66
CA GLU A 197 -4.05 0.41 -24.43
C GLU A 197 -2.55 0.25 -24.14
N ASN A 198 -1.73 0.30 -25.19
CA ASN A 198 -0.27 0.42 -25.09
C ASN A 198 0.13 1.91 -25.11
N PRO A 199 0.93 2.46 -24.16
CA PRO A 199 1.82 1.77 -23.21
C PRO A 199 1.33 1.59 -21.78
N VAL A 200 0.31 2.33 -21.34
CA VAL A 200 -0.23 2.25 -19.98
C VAL A 200 -1.73 2.54 -20.04
N PRO A 201 -2.58 1.78 -19.32
CA PRO A 201 -4.01 2.05 -19.31
C PRO A 201 -4.32 3.43 -18.76
N SER A 202 -5.36 4.05 -19.29
CA SER A 202 -5.80 5.39 -18.94
C SER A 202 -6.15 5.54 -17.45
N LYS A 203 -6.04 6.77 -16.94
CA LYS A 203 -6.46 7.12 -15.57
C LYS A 203 -7.93 6.76 -15.29
N ARG A 204 -8.79 6.84 -16.31
CA ARG A 204 -10.22 6.52 -16.19
C ARG A 204 -10.42 5.04 -15.90
N TYR A 205 -9.66 4.16 -16.57
CA TYR A 205 -9.72 2.72 -16.34
C TYR A 205 -9.36 2.32 -14.91
N TRP A 206 -8.24 2.84 -14.38
CA TRP A 206 -7.83 2.56 -13.00
C TRP A 206 -8.84 3.07 -11.97
N ASN A 207 -9.42 4.26 -12.19
CA ASN A 207 -10.48 4.78 -11.34
C ASN A 207 -11.75 3.91 -11.43
N PHE A 208 -12.11 3.46 -12.62
CA PHE A 208 -13.24 2.56 -12.82
C PHE A 208 -13.05 1.24 -12.08
N LEU A 209 -11.88 0.61 -12.17
CA LEU A 209 -11.56 -0.60 -11.41
C LEU A 209 -11.65 -0.40 -9.89
N LEU A 210 -11.17 0.74 -9.37
CA LEU A 210 -11.27 1.06 -7.95
C LEU A 210 -12.72 1.25 -7.51
N ILE A 211 -13.52 1.99 -8.28
CA ILE A 211 -14.95 2.19 -8.01
C ILE A 211 -15.69 0.85 -8.07
N TYR A 212 -15.41 0.02 -9.08
CA TYR A 212 -15.97 -1.31 -9.22
C TYR A 212 -15.66 -2.18 -7.99
N ALA A 213 -14.39 -2.22 -7.56
CA ALA A 213 -13.99 -2.97 -6.36
C ALA A 213 -14.73 -2.49 -5.09
N ILE A 214 -14.89 -1.18 -4.92
CA ILE A 214 -15.66 -0.61 -3.79
C ILE A 214 -17.12 -1.06 -3.87
N ILE A 215 -17.77 -0.95 -5.04
CA ILE A 215 -19.16 -1.38 -5.24
C ILE A 215 -19.33 -2.86 -4.90
N ILE A 216 -18.43 -3.73 -5.37
CA ILE A 216 -18.51 -5.18 -5.08
C ILE A 216 -18.34 -5.47 -3.59
N ILE A 217 -17.39 -4.84 -2.92
CA ILE A 217 -17.18 -5.01 -1.47
C ILE A 217 -18.42 -4.51 -0.71
N SER A 218 -18.94 -3.33 -1.06
CA SER A 218 -20.15 -2.77 -0.47
C SER A 218 -21.37 -3.67 -0.70
N LEU A 219 -21.53 -4.22 -1.89
CA LEU A 219 -22.62 -5.13 -2.22
C LEU A 219 -22.53 -6.41 -1.37
N LYS A 220 -21.36 -7.04 -1.29
CA LYS A 220 -21.13 -8.20 -0.40
C LYS A 220 -21.40 -7.88 1.07
N PHE A 221 -21.11 -6.65 1.51
CA PHE A 221 -21.39 -6.20 2.87
C PHE A 221 -22.88 -5.99 3.13
N ILE A 222 -23.60 -5.34 2.21
CA ILE A 222 -25.05 -5.12 2.29
C ILE A 222 -25.79 -6.46 2.34
N TYR A 223 -25.41 -7.43 1.51
CA TYR A 223 -25.99 -8.78 1.52
C TYR A 223 -25.73 -9.56 2.80
N LYS A 224 -24.75 -9.15 3.61
CA LYS A 224 -24.51 -9.75 4.93
C LYS A 224 -25.37 -9.12 6.03
N MET A 225 -25.96 -7.95 5.80
CA MET A 225 -26.84 -7.32 6.79
C MET A 225 -28.04 -8.21 7.10
N THR A 226 -28.45 -8.21 8.38
CA THR A 226 -29.54 -9.03 8.91
C THR A 226 -30.89 -8.76 8.26
N ILE A 227 -31.03 -7.64 7.55
CA ILE A 227 -32.22 -7.25 6.78
C ILE A 227 -32.53 -8.29 5.68
N PHE A 228 -31.50 -8.95 5.13
CA PHE A 228 -31.68 -9.96 4.09
C PHE A 228 -31.63 -11.36 4.69
N CYS A 229 -32.82 -11.97 4.86
CA CYS A 229 -32.92 -13.29 5.45
C CYS A 229 -32.48 -14.42 4.51
N ASP A 230 -32.61 -14.27 3.19
CA ASP A 230 -32.33 -15.34 2.22
C ASP A 230 -31.52 -14.89 0.98
N SER A 231 -31.03 -15.89 0.24
CA SER A 231 -30.43 -15.83 -1.10
C SER A 231 -31.34 -15.04 -2.09
N PRO A 232 -30.79 -14.46 -3.18
CA PRO A 232 -31.32 -13.28 -3.84
C PRO A 232 -32.82 -13.37 -4.18
N PRO A 233 -33.50 -12.22 -4.06
CA PRO A 233 -34.95 -12.12 -4.04
C PRO A 233 -35.52 -12.18 -5.45
N TYR A 234 -35.33 -13.31 -6.15
CA TYR A 234 -36.18 -13.57 -7.31
C TYR A 234 -37.65 -13.78 -6.89
N THR A 235 -37.88 -13.95 -5.58
CA THR A 235 -39.19 -13.86 -4.95
C THR A 235 -39.25 -12.61 -4.05
N PHE A 236 -39.68 -11.48 -4.61
CA PHE A 236 -40.26 -10.37 -3.84
C PHE A 236 -41.60 -10.84 -3.27
N ILE A 237 -41.60 -11.79 -2.33
CA ILE A 237 -42.84 -12.27 -1.72
C ILE A 237 -42.65 -12.30 -0.22
N GLY A 238 -43.10 -11.20 0.38
CA GLY A 238 -43.60 -11.20 1.74
C GLY A 238 -42.56 -10.99 2.81
N PHE A 239 -42.93 -10.16 3.78
CA PHE A 239 -42.49 -10.19 5.17
C PHE A 239 -42.81 -11.57 5.80
N ALA A 240 -42.30 -12.65 5.21
CA ALA A 240 -42.61 -14.01 5.60
C ALA A 240 -41.84 -14.34 6.87
N GLN A 241 -42.60 -14.43 7.97
CA GLN A 241 -42.37 -15.15 9.23
C GLN A 241 -40.90 -15.50 9.55
N GLU A 242 -40.41 -14.99 10.69
CA GLU A 242 -39.05 -15.21 11.23
C GLU A 242 -38.60 -16.69 11.27
N GLU A 243 -39.53 -17.64 11.24
CA GLU A 243 -39.26 -19.09 11.16
C GLU A 243 -38.65 -19.53 9.81
N ALA A 244 -38.75 -18.73 8.74
CA ALA A 244 -38.23 -19.09 7.42
C ALA A 244 -36.70 -18.89 7.27
N CYS A 245 -36.04 -18.24 8.24
CA CYS A 245 -34.60 -17.94 8.14
C CYS A 245 -33.70 -19.07 8.69
N GLU A 246 -34.21 -20.29 8.86
CA GLU A 246 -33.37 -21.41 9.25
C GLU A 246 -32.34 -21.74 8.16
N PRO A 247 -31.05 -21.88 8.52
CA PRO A 247 -30.00 -22.21 7.58
C PRO A 247 -30.22 -23.63 7.07
N ARG A 248 -30.88 -23.76 5.91
CA ARG A 248 -31.00 -25.07 5.24
C ARG A 248 -29.59 -25.57 4.94
N VAL A 249 -29.21 -26.65 5.62
CA VAL A 249 -27.95 -27.36 5.41
C VAL A 249 -27.90 -27.77 3.94
N THR A 250 -27.16 -26.99 3.15
CA THR A 250 -27.14 -27.14 1.70
C THR A 250 -26.03 -28.11 1.34
N THR A 251 -26.40 -29.26 0.79
CA THR A 251 -25.45 -30.25 0.27
C THR A 251 -24.59 -29.62 -0.83
N GLN A 252 -23.33 -30.08 -0.99
CA GLN A 252 -22.37 -29.49 -1.93
C GLN A 252 -22.89 -29.44 -3.38
N GLN A 253 -23.72 -30.40 -3.79
CA GLN A 253 -24.33 -30.43 -5.12
C GLN A 253 -25.31 -29.26 -5.34
N VAL A 254 -26.09 -28.90 -4.32
CA VAL A 254 -27.02 -27.76 -4.39
C VAL A 254 -26.27 -26.43 -4.41
N LYS A 255 -25.06 -26.36 -3.84
CA LYS A 255 -24.22 -25.15 -3.90
C LYS A 255 -23.81 -24.80 -5.34
N ILE A 256 -23.53 -25.79 -6.19
CA ILE A 256 -23.05 -25.56 -7.57
C ILE A 256 -24.17 -25.09 -8.48
N THR A 257 -25.41 -25.54 -8.25
CA THR A 257 -26.57 -25.20 -9.08
C THR A 257 -27.19 -23.84 -8.73
N ARG A 258 -26.89 -23.30 -7.54
CA ARG A 258 -27.39 -21.99 -7.12
C ARG A 258 -26.64 -20.85 -7.79
N ILE A 259 -27.39 -19.99 -8.47
CA ILE A 259 -26.90 -18.81 -9.19
C ILE A 259 -26.07 -17.89 -8.28
N ASP A 260 -26.41 -17.79 -7.01
CA ASP A 260 -25.80 -16.90 -6.02
C ASP A 260 -24.34 -17.27 -5.72
N TYR A 261 -24.06 -18.58 -5.73
CA TYR A 261 -22.71 -19.11 -5.61
C TYR A 261 -21.89 -18.79 -6.87
N VAL A 262 -22.51 -18.89 -8.05
CA VAL A 262 -21.87 -18.59 -9.33
C VAL A 262 -21.58 -17.10 -9.47
N ILE A 263 -22.52 -16.24 -9.08
CA ILE A 263 -22.36 -14.78 -9.06
C ILE A 263 -21.32 -14.38 -8.00
N GLY A 264 -21.30 -15.06 -6.86
CA GLY A 264 -20.43 -14.76 -5.72
C GLY A 264 -21.02 -13.80 -4.69
N ILE A 265 -22.33 -13.57 -4.75
CA ILE A 265 -23.09 -12.80 -3.76
C ILE A 265 -23.94 -13.81 -2.98
N ARG A 266 -23.42 -14.26 -1.84
CA ARG A 266 -24.09 -15.25 -1.00
C ARG A 266 -24.02 -14.88 0.46
N LYS A 267 -25.00 -15.33 1.23
CA LYS A 267 -24.97 -15.22 2.69
C LYS A 267 -24.05 -16.31 3.24
N TYR A 268 -22.93 -15.90 3.83
CA TYR A 268 -22.00 -16.84 4.46
C TYR A 268 -22.59 -17.36 5.77
N GLN A 269 -22.81 -18.67 5.85
CA GLN A 269 -23.30 -19.40 7.03
C GLN A 269 -22.27 -20.46 7.45
N GLY A 270 -22.17 -20.74 8.75
CA GLY A 270 -21.29 -21.78 9.31
C GLY A 270 -19.81 -21.38 9.45
N ALA A 271 -18.92 -22.36 9.28
CA ALA A 271 -17.46 -22.22 9.48
C ALA A 271 -16.76 -21.33 8.43
N GLU A 272 -17.42 -21.08 7.30
CA GLU A 272 -16.96 -20.10 6.31
C GLU A 272 -17.16 -18.68 6.87
N THR A 273 -16.13 -18.16 7.54
CA THR A 273 -16.18 -16.81 8.06
C THR A 273 -16.33 -15.80 6.92
N PHE A 274 -17.24 -14.84 7.10
CA PHE A 274 -17.42 -13.69 6.21
C PHE A 274 -16.10 -13.00 5.87
N MET A 275 -15.20 -12.91 6.86
CA MET A 275 -13.89 -12.32 6.69
C MET A 275 -13.06 -13.05 5.63
N ASN A 276 -13.04 -14.39 5.61
CA ASN A 276 -12.26 -15.15 4.63
C ASN A 276 -12.70 -14.86 3.19
N ALA A 277 -14.00 -14.69 2.98
CA ALA A 277 -14.57 -14.51 1.65
C ALA A 277 -14.60 -13.05 1.16
N ILE A 278 -14.21 -12.10 2.01
CA ILE A 278 -13.99 -10.69 1.64
C ILE A 278 -12.51 -10.35 1.63
N TRP A 279 -11.69 -11.09 2.36
CA TRP A 279 -10.27 -10.80 2.49
C TRP A 279 -9.56 -10.76 1.15
N ILE A 280 -9.95 -11.63 0.21
CA ILE A 280 -9.35 -11.69 -1.12
C ILE A 280 -9.70 -10.43 -1.92
N GLU A 281 -10.96 -10.00 -1.92
CA GLU A 281 -11.43 -8.77 -2.56
C GLU A 281 -10.80 -7.54 -1.92
N PHE A 282 -10.62 -7.55 -0.61
CA PHE A 282 -9.94 -6.50 0.13
C PHE A 282 -8.45 -6.41 -0.22
N LEU A 283 -7.76 -7.55 -0.33
CA LEU A 283 -6.38 -7.62 -0.81
C LEU A 283 -6.24 -7.13 -2.25
N LEU A 284 -7.18 -7.48 -3.12
CA LEU A 284 -7.24 -6.98 -4.49
C LEU A 284 -7.42 -5.45 -4.51
N PHE A 285 -8.32 -4.92 -3.69
CA PHE A 285 -8.52 -3.48 -3.55
C PHE A 285 -7.26 -2.76 -3.06
N ILE A 286 -6.57 -3.31 -2.04
CA ILE A 286 -5.28 -2.80 -1.58
C ILE A 286 -4.23 -2.84 -2.71
N ALA A 287 -4.16 -3.93 -3.48
CA ALA A 287 -3.24 -4.04 -4.60
C ALA A 287 -3.52 -2.96 -5.66
N LEU A 288 -4.78 -2.67 -5.98
CA LEU A 288 -5.17 -1.59 -6.88
C LEU A 288 -4.77 -0.20 -6.33
N LEU A 289 -4.93 0.03 -5.02
CA LEU A 289 -4.51 1.28 -4.37
C LEU A 289 -2.98 1.45 -4.40
N ILE A 290 -2.22 0.39 -4.09
CA ILE A 290 -0.76 0.39 -4.19
C ILE A 290 -0.35 0.69 -5.63
N GLN A 291 -0.98 0.06 -6.61
CA GLN A 291 -0.68 0.29 -8.02
C GLN A 291 -0.93 1.74 -8.43
N ARG A 292 -2.07 2.30 -8.04
CA ARG A 292 -2.37 3.72 -8.24
C ARG A 292 -1.31 4.62 -7.60
N TYR A 293 -0.95 4.36 -6.35
CA TYR A 293 0.10 5.11 -5.65
C TYR A 293 1.44 5.01 -6.39
N LEU A 294 1.81 3.83 -6.89
CA LEU A 294 3.03 3.64 -7.67
C LEU A 294 3.02 4.47 -8.96
N LEU A 295 1.92 4.46 -9.71
CA LEU A 295 1.77 5.26 -10.92
C LEU A 295 1.84 6.77 -10.63
N GLN A 296 1.27 7.23 -9.52
CA GLN A 296 1.34 8.62 -9.07
C GLN A 296 2.77 9.02 -8.69
N THR A 297 3.48 8.19 -7.93
CA THR A 297 4.88 8.48 -7.55
C THR A 297 5.83 8.52 -8.73
N GLN A 298 5.54 7.79 -9.81
CA GLN A 298 6.32 7.84 -11.04
C GLN A 298 5.97 9.04 -11.93
N GLY A 299 4.96 9.83 -11.56
CA GLY A 299 4.41 10.93 -12.37
C GLY A 299 3.59 10.46 -13.57
N ILE A 300 3.62 9.16 -13.92
CA ILE A 300 2.92 8.59 -15.08
C ILE A 300 1.41 8.88 -15.01
N TRP A 301 0.84 8.85 -13.81
CA TRP A 301 -0.59 9.08 -13.58
C TRP A 301 -1.11 10.42 -14.14
N ASP A 302 -0.30 11.48 -14.09
CA ASP A 302 -0.70 12.79 -14.59
C ASP A 302 -0.43 12.94 -16.10
N TYR A 303 0.62 12.29 -16.61
CA TYR A 303 0.91 12.25 -18.05
C TYR A 303 -0.14 11.48 -18.86
N MET A 304 -0.87 10.53 -18.26
CA MET A 304 -1.98 9.81 -18.91
C MET A 304 -3.12 10.73 -19.37
N LYS A 305 -3.26 11.93 -18.81
CA LYS A 305 -4.28 12.88 -19.23
C LYS A 305 -3.92 13.59 -20.54
N ILE A 306 -2.64 13.57 -20.90
CA ILE A 306 -2.04 14.41 -21.93
C ILE A 306 -1.84 13.63 -23.24
N SER A 307 -1.76 12.29 -23.18
CA SER A 307 -1.50 11.44 -24.34
C SER A 307 -2.64 11.34 -25.35
N LEU A 308 -3.85 11.80 -25.02
CA LEU A 308 -4.90 11.97 -26.05
C LEU A 308 -4.69 13.23 -26.89
N ASP A 309 -4.03 14.26 -26.33
CA ASP A 309 -4.04 15.61 -26.91
C ASP A 309 -2.67 16.11 -27.40
N GLN A 310 -1.56 15.36 -27.26
CA GLN A 310 -0.24 15.92 -27.54
C GLN A 310 0.63 15.16 -28.55
N TYR A 311 0.49 15.64 -29.79
CA TYR A 311 1.58 16.00 -30.71
C TYR A 311 2.55 17.08 -30.17
N PHE A 312 2.45 17.54 -28.92
CA PHE A 312 3.29 18.62 -28.39
C PHE A 312 4.33 18.12 -27.37
N ILE A 313 5.46 17.67 -27.91
CA ILE A 313 6.70 17.52 -27.14
C ILE A 313 7.24 18.92 -26.90
N HIS A 314 7.13 19.44 -25.67
CA HIS A 314 7.95 20.59 -25.26
C HIS A 314 8.96 20.22 -24.17
N ASN A 315 10.21 20.46 -24.54
CA ASN A 315 11.45 20.11 -23.88
C ASN A 315 11.58 20.78 -22.51
N THR A 316 11.29 20.05 -21.42
CA THR A 316 11.44 20.54 -20.04
C THR A 316 12.40 19.64 -19.24
N ASN A 317 13.68 19.67 -19.62
CA ASN A 317 14.73 18.86 -18.98
C ASN A 317 15.05 19.28 -17.53
N ASN A 318 14.70 20.50 -17.10
CA ASN A 318 15.14 21.03 -15.81
C ASN A 318 14.16 20.73 -14.64
N ASN A 319 12.87 20.51 -14.91
CA ASN A 319 11.88 20.28 -13.84
C ASN A 319 11.77 18.81 -13.40
N LYS A 320 12.28 17.86 -14.20
CA LYS A 320 12.24 16.42 -13.87
C LYS A 320 13.08 16.06 -12.64
N GLN A 321 14.21 16.73 -12.39
CA GLN A 321 15.06 16.40 -11.24
C GLN A 321 14.41 16.75 -9.89
N MET A 322 13.62 17.83 -9.83
CA MET A 322 13.02 18.28 -8.57
C MET A 322 11.84 17.40 -8.12
N MET A 323 11.05 16.84 -9.05
CA MET A 323 10.00 15.86 -8.71
C MET A 323 10.58 14.55 -8.20
N ILE A 324 11.68 14.06 -8.79
CA ILE A 324 12.32 12.80 -8.38
C ILE A 324 12.81 12.87 -6.91
N PHE A 325 13.26 14.04 -6.46
CA PHE A 325 13.74 14.24 -5.09
C PHE A 325 12.61 14.22 -4.05
N LYS A 326 11.49 14.89 -4.32
CA LYS A 326 10.32 14.91 -3.42
C LYS A 326 9.69 13.52 -3.24
N VAL A 327 9.63 12.74 -4.32
CA VAL A 327 9.10 11.37 -4.28
C VAL A 327 9.99 10.44 -3.45
N LYS A 328 11.32 10.58 -3.54
CA LYS A 328 12.25 9.78 -2.74
C LYS A 328 12.04 10.00 -1.23
N ILE A 329 11.91 11.25 -0.79
CA ILE A 329 11.73 11.60 0.64
C ILE A 329 10.40 11.06 1.16
N TYR A 330 9.31 11.25 0.42
CA TYR A 330 7.99 10.79 0.86
C TYR A 330 7.92 9.26 0.94
N LYS A 331 8.57 8.56 0.00
CA LYS A 331 8.63 7.10 -0.03
C LYS A 331 9.36 6.53 1.19
N THR A 332 10.52 7.08 1.57
CA THR A 332 11.23 6.63 2.78
C THR A 332 10.44 6.87 4.05
N LEU A 333 9.68 7.96 4.12
CA LEU A 333 8.88 8.32 5.30
C LEU A 333 7.65 7.41 5.46
N VAL A 334 6.91 7.17 4.37
CA VAL A 334 5.72 6.30 4.38
C VAL A 334 6.10 4.84 4.60
N LEU A 335 7.15 4.32 3.94
CA LEU A 335 7.61 2.95 4.16
C LEU A 335 8.11 2.74 5.59
N LYS A 336 8.86 3.69 6.16
CA LYS A 336 9.29 3.58 7.57
C LYS A 336 8.09 3.51 8.52
N ASN A 337 7.05 4.32 8.29
CA ASN A 337 5.84 4.29 9.13
C ASN A 337 5.03 3.00 8.97
N LEU A 338 4.87 2.48 7.75
CA LEU A 338 4.19 1.21 7.50
C LEU A 338 4.95 0.03 8.11
N TYR A 339 6.27 -0.04 7.90
CA TYR A 339 7.09 -1.12 8.45
C TYR A 339 7.06 -1.13 9.98
N LYS A 340 7.09 0.06 10.60
CA LYS A 340 6.96 0.21 12.05
C LYS A 340 5.61 -0.31 12.56
N LYS A 341 4.50 0.00 11.87
CA LYS A 341 3.17 -0.50 12.24
C LYS A 341 3.04 -2.02 12.08
N VAL A 342 3.57 -2.59 11.00
CA VAL A 342 3.56 -4.05 10.77
C VAL A 342 4.37 -4.78 11.82
N MET A 343 5.57 -4.30 12.16
CA MET A 343 6.40 -4.85 13.23
C MET A 343 5.69 -4.82 14.61
N ILE A 344 4.99 -3.73 14.92
CA ILE A 344 4.19 -3.64 16.15
C ILE A 344 3.07 -4.68 16.14
N PHE A 345 2.37 -4.83 15.01
CA PHE A 345 1.27 -5.79 14.88
C PHE A 345 1.74 -7.25 15.04
N GLN A 346 2.90 -7.60 14.45
CA GLN A 346 3.50 -8.93 14.61
C GLN A 346 3.89 -9.21 16.07
N LYS A 347 4.43 -8.22 16.79
CA LYS A 347 4.73 -8.36 18.23
C LYS A 347 3.47 -8.61 19.05
N ILE A 348 2.37 -7.91 18.76
CA ILE A 348 1.09 -8.10 19.45
C ILE A 348 0.54 -9.51 19.21
N ILE A 349 0.60 -10.01 17.97
CA ILE A 349 0.17 -11.38 17.66
C ILE A 349 1.02 -12.42 18.41
N LYS A 350 2.34 -12.27 18.41
CA LYS A 350 3.25 -13.19 19.11
C LYS A 350 2.98 -13.20 20.62
N TYR A 351 2.76 -12.03 21.22
CA TYR A 351 2.40 -11.92 22.64
C TYR A 351 1.07 -12.61 22.96
N LYS A 352 0.05 -12.42 22.12
CA LYS A 352 -1.28 -13.03 22.30
C LYS A 352 -1.24 -14.56 22.20
N ASN A 353 -0.40 -15.11 21.32
CA ASN A 353 -0.20 -16.56 21.21
C ASN A 353 0.56 -17.14 22.41
N ASN A 354 1.63 -16.49 22.87
CA ASN A 354 2.35 -16.94 24.07
C ASN A 354 1.47 -16.89 25.33
N LYS A 355 0.63 -15.86 25.48
CA LYS A 355 -0.31 -15.77 26.61
C LYS A 355 -1.39 -16.86 26.59
N LYS A 356 -1.75 -17.38 25.40
CA LYS A 356 -2.64 -18.54 25.28
C LYS A 356 -1.96 -19.84 25.72
N ASN A 357 -0.71 -20.05 25.33
CA ASN A 357 0.03 -21.26 25.66
C ASN A 357 0.35 -21.36 27.17
N ASN A 358 0.63 -20.24 27.84
CA ASN A 358 0.90 -20.22 29.29
C ASN A 358 -0.36 -20.37 30.17
N LYS A 359 -1.56 -20.35 29.59
CA LYS A 359 -2.81 -20.68 30.31
C LYS A 359 -3.21 -22.15 30.18
N LEU A 360 -2.52 -22.91 29.33
CA LEU A 360 -2.75 -24.34 29.07
C LEU A 360 -1.74 -25.24 29.79
N LEU A 361 -0.77 -24.64 30.48
CA LEU A 361 0.13 -25.24 31.46
C LEU A 361 -0.38 -24.86 32.84
#